data_AF-A0A0P9HJG7-F1
#
_entry.id   AF-A0A0P9HJG7-F1
#
_cell.length_a   1.000
_cell.length_b   1.000
_cell.length_c   1.000
_cell.angle_alpha   90.00
_cell.angle_beta   90.00
_cell.angle_gamma   90.00
#
_symmetry.space_group_name_H-M   'P 1'
#
loop_
_entity.id
_entity.type
_entity.pdbx_description
1 polymer ?
#
loop_
_entity_poly.entity_id
_entity_poly.type
_entity_poly.pdbx_seq_one_letter_code
_entity_poly.pdbx_strand_id
1 'polypeptide(L)'
;IGKRASTLPRPKAARHQTEPVADPSAIALYHVAQLAREHVTVVLSGEGADELFGGYRIYCEPQSLAPIERLPHGVKRLLHALARLLPDGVYGRNYVLRGTTPLEQRFLGNAKIFTEDMKAEIVRADRELLSRYRNPFDIAKTFYDKSKHLDPVSRMQYIDMNLWMPGDILMKADKMTMAHSIELRVPFLDVEVYEVARRIPAKYRIAEGTTKYVFRKA
;
A
#
# COMPACT_ATOMS: atom_id res chain seq x y z
N ILE A 1 -3.73 3.14 47.63
CA ILE A 1 -2.74 3.81 46.76
C ILE A 1 -1.95 2.72 46.05
N GLY A 2 -1.94 2.66 44.72
CA GLY A 2 -1.11 1.69 43.99
C GLY A 2 -1.76 0.99 42.79
N LYS A 3 -2.30 1.78 41.85
CA LYS A 3 -2.58 1.49 40.43
C LYS A 3 -2.51 0.01 40.00
N ARG A 4 -3.69 -0.61 39.84
CA ARG A 4 -3.88 -1.67 38.84
C ARG A 4 -3.44 -1.09 37.49
N ALA A 5 -2.41 -1.68 36.90
CA ALA A 5 -2.05 -1.41 35.52
C ALA A 5 -3.33 -1.61 34.68
N SER A 6 -3.85 -0.52 34.13
CA SER A 6 -4.92 -0.54 33.15
C SER A 6 -4.48 -1.47 32.03
N THR A 7 -5.13 -2.62 31.96
CA THR A 7 -5.10 -3.50 30.80
C THR A 7 -5.48 -2.65 29.60
N LEU A 8 -4.50 -2.28 28.78
CA LEU A 8 -4.76 -1.62 27.51
C LEU A 8 -5.81 -2.46 26.75
N PRO A 9 -6.80 -1.86 26.04
CA PRO A 9 -7.90 -2.58 25.38
C PRO A 9 -7.50 -3.50 24.21
N ARG A 10 -6.23 -3.90 24.12
CA ARG A 10 -5.58 -4.58 23.00
C ARG A 10 -6.05 -6.00 22.62
N PRO A 11 -6.95 -6.74 23.32
CA PRO A 11 -7.32 -8.08 22.83
C PRO A 11 -8.43 -8.10 21.75
N LYS A 12 -9.39 -7.17 21.74
CA LYS A 12 -10.62 -7.36 20.94
C LYS A 12 -10.43 -7.06 19.45
N ALA A 13 -9.90 -5.89 19.12
CA ALA A 13 -9.61 -5.54 17.72
C ALA A 13 -8.65 -6.54 17.07
N ALA A 14 -7.58 -6.93 17.78
CA ALA A 14 -6.63 -7.93 17.30
C ALA A 14 -7.27 -9.32 17.07
N ARG A 15 -8.22 -9.74 17.92
CA ARG A 15 -8.98 -10.99 17.71
C ARG A 15 -9.85 -10.93 16.47
N HIS A 16 -10.51 -9.80 16.22
CA HIS A 16 -11.35 -9.62 15.03
C HIS A 16 -10.53 -9.46 13.74
N GLN A 17 -9.29 -8.97 13.81
CA GLN A 17 -8.42 -8.89 12.64
C GLN A 17 -8.04 -10.28 12.09
N THR A 18 -7.99 -11.30 12.96
CA THR A 18 -7.61 -12.71 12.69
C THR A 18 -6.26 -12.94 12.02
N GLU A 19 -5.56 -11.87 11.65
CA GLU A 19 -4.31 -11.85 10.91
C GLU A 19 -3.35 -10.86 11.58
N PRO A 20 -2.03 -11.07 11.48
CA PRO A 20 -1.01 -10.22 12.08
C PRO A 20 -0.80 -8.92 11.28
N VAL A 21 -1.89 -8.22 10.94
CA VAL A 21 -1.85 -6.92 10.28
C VAL A 21 -1.55 -5.85 11.33
N ALA A 22 -0.37 -5.24 11.22
CA ALA A 22 0.11 -4.22 12.15
C ALA A 22 -0.29 -2.80 11.71
N ASP A 23 -1.56 -2.60 11.33
CA ASP A 23 -2.07 -1.30 10.93
C ASP A 23 -2.70 -0.57 12.14
N PRO A 24 -2.14 0.57 12.60
CA PRO A 24 -2.69 1.31 13.73
C PRO A 24 -4.11 1.85 13.47
N SER A 25 -4.48 2.08 12.21
CA SER A 25 -5.82 2.56 11.85
C SER A 25 -6.92 1.53 12.12
N ALA A 26 -6.60 0.25 12.21
CA ALA A 26 -7.56 -0.80 12.55
C ALA A 26 -8.17 -0.57 13.94
N ILE A 27 -7.35 -0.15 14.91
CA ILE A 27 -7.81 0.14 16.28
C ILE A 27 -8.73 1.35 16.30
N ALA A 28 -8.38 2.41 15.57
CA ALA A 28 -9.23 3.59 15.45
C ALA A 28 -10.57 3.24 14.79
N LEU A 29 -10.53 2.47 13.70
CA LEU A 29 -11.73 2.07 12.97
C LEU A 29 -12.65 1.19 13.81
N TYR A 30 -12.10 0.27 14.62
CA TYR A 30 -12.86 -0.52 15.58
C TYR A 30 -13.68 0.36 16.53
N HIS A 31 -13.05 1.38 17.13
CA HIS A 31 -13.73 2.27 18.07
C HIS A 31 -14.73 3.21 17.37
N VAL A 32 -14.41 3.69 16.18
CA VAL A 32 -15.36 4.47 15.36
C VAL A 32 -16.59 3.63 15.01
N ALA A 33 -16.39 2.37 14.63
CA ALA A 33 -17.48 1.44 14.37
C ALA A 33 -18.31 1.16 15.64
N GLN A 34 -17.66 0.99 16.79
CA GLN A 34 -18.35 0.83 18.07
C GLN A 34 -19.33 1.98 18.35
N LEU A 35 -18.86 3.23 18.17
CA LEU A 35 -19.68 4.43 18.38
C LEU A 35 -20.76 4.57 17.32
N ALA A 36 -20.43 4.37 16.05
CA ALA A 36 -21.38 4.47 14.95
C ALA A 36 -22.54 3.49 15.11
N ARG A 37 -22.30 2.32 15.71
CA ARG A 37 -23.32 1.26 15.86
C ARG A 37 -24.48 1.69 16.77
N GLU A 38 -24.23 2.63 17.67
CA GLU A 38 -25.25 3.22 18.53
C GLU A 38 -26.30 4.00 17.72
N HIS A 39 -25.98 4.41 16.50
CA HIS A 39 -26.83 5.27 15.66
C HIS A 39 -27.25 4.63 14.33
N VAL A 40 -26.37 3.84 13.70
CA VAL A 40 -26.58 3.29 12.36
C VAL A 40 -26.10 1.84 12.25
N THR A 41 -26.61 1.15 11.23
CA THR A 41 -26.18 -0.21 10.86
C THR A 41 -25.38 -0.24 9.55
N VAL A 42 -25.41 0.85 8.78
CA VAL A 42 -24.72 0.97 7.48
C VAL A 42 -23.95 2.28 7.43
N VAL A 43 -22.71 2.23 6.96
CA VAL A 43 -21.84 3.40 6.75
C VAL A 43 -21.23 3.38 5.35
N LEU A 44 -20.94 4.58 4.83
CA LEU A 44 -20.22 4.75 3.58
C LEU A 44 -18.77 5.15 3.88
N SER A 45 -17.82 4.49 3.23
CA SER A 45 -16.40 4.77 3.37
C SER A 45 -15.79 5.32 2.07
N GLY A 46 -14.74 6.13 2.24
CA GLY A 46 -13.98 6.72 1.14
C GLY A 46 -12.88 5.81 0.57
N GLU A 47 -12.76 4.56 1.04
CA GLU A 47 -11.75 3.61 0.54
C GLU A 47 -11.87 3.42 -0.98
N GLY A 48 -10.73 3.30 -1.67
CA GLY A 48 -10.67 3.20 -3.13
C GLY A 48 -10.44 4.54 -3.82
N ALA A 49 -10.75 5.68 -3.19
CA ALA A 49 -10.56 6.98 -3.83
C ALA A 49 -9.09 7.29 -4.11
N ASP A 50 -8.16 6.94 -3.21
CA ASP A 50 -6.74 7.15 -3.41
C ASP A 50 -6.18 6.27 -4.53
N GLU A 51 -6.60 5.03 -4.60
CA GLU A 51 -6.18 4.05 -5.60
C GLU A 51 -6.68 4.41 -6.98
N LEU A 52 -7.93 4.87 -7.11
CA LEU A 52 -8.50 5.25 -8.40
C LEU A 52 -7.96 6.59 -8.91
N PHE A 53 -7.92 7.61 -8.06
CA PHE A 53 -7.63 8.99 -8.46
C PHE A 53 -6.20 9.43 -8.16
N GLY A 54 -5.32 8.53 -7.74
CA GLY A 54 -3.90 8.81 -7.56
C GLY A 54 -3.62 9.67 -6.33
N GLY A 55 -4.04 9.20 -5.15
CA GLY A 55 -4.00 9.96 -3.90
C GLY A 55 -2.77 9.80 -3.04
N TYR A 56 -2.04 8.68 -3.18
CA TYR A 56 -0.80 8.47 -2.45
C TYR A 56 0.37 9.21 -3.09
N ARG A 57 1.21 9.82 -2.24
CA ARG A 57 2.43 10.52 -2.68
C ARG A 57 3.41 9.62 -3.42
N ILE A 58 3.38 8.31 -3.14
CA ILE A 58 4.23 7.35 -3.84
C ILE A 58 3.93 7.31 -5.34
N TYR A 59 2.70 7.62 -5.76
CA TYR A 59 2.36 7.69 -7.18
C TYR A 59 3.02 8.88 -7.90
N CYS A 60 3.55 9.88 -7.18
CA CYS A 60 4.38 10.93 -7.77
C CYS A 60 5.83 10.45 -8.02
N GLU A 61 6.23 9.31 -7.45
CA GLU A 61 7.60 8.82 -7.50
C GLU A 61 8.11 8.59 -8.93
N PRO A 62 7.36 8.00 -9.88
CA PRO A 62 7.82 7.88 -11.27
C PRO A 62 8.13 9.23 -11.92
N GLN A 63 7.38 10.29 -11.62
CA GLN A 63 7.65 11.64 -12.13
C GLN A 63 8.94 12.20 -11.52
N SER A 64 9.12 12.02 -10.21
CA SER A 64 10.32 12.46 -9.51
C SER A 64 11.58 11.72 -9.97
N LEU A 65 11.49 10.42 -10.23
CA LEU A 65 12.64 9.58 -10.63
C LEU A 65 12.92 9.60 -12.13
N ALA A 66 12.06 10.22 -12.94
CA ALA A 66 12.19 10.28 -14.40
C ALA A 66 13.59 10.70 -14.89
N PRO A 67 14.31 11.66 -14.28
CA PRO A 67 15.67 12.01 -14.71
C PRO A 67 16.66 10.83 -14.61
N ILE A 68 16.56 10.01 -13.55
CA ILE A 68 17.44 8.85 -13.35
C ILE A 68 16.97 7.68 -14.22
N GLU A 69 15.65 7.46 -14.33
CA GLU A 69 15.11 6.35 -15.12
C GLU A 69 15.47 6.45 -16.61
N ARG A 70 15.56 7.67 -17.15
CA ARG A 70 15.97 7.96 -18.54
C ARG A 70 17.44 7.70 -18.84
N LEU A 71 18.30 7.51 -17.82
CA LEU A 71 19.72 7.24 -18.04
C LEU A 71 19.93 5.89 -18.74
N PRO A 72 20.99 5.73 -19.55
CA PRO A 72 21.36 4.45 -20.14
C PRO A 72 21.62 3.37 -19.08
N HIS A 73 21.36 2.11 -19.43
CA HIS A 73 21.47 0.99 -18.48
C HIS A 73 22.85 0.88 -17.82
N GLY A 74 23.94 1.10 -18.56
CA GLY A 74 25.31 1.07 -18.01
C GLY A 74 25.54 2.13 -16.93
N VAL A 75 25.04 3.36 -17.15
CA VAL A 75 25.14 4.46 -16.17
C VAL A 75 24.33 4.13 -14.93
N LYS A 76 23.10 3.62 -15.10
CA LYS A 76 22.26 3.20 -13.96
C LYS A 76 22.93 2.12 -13.12
N ARG A 77 23.56 1.12 -13.76
CA ARG A 77 24.28 0.05 -13.06
C ARG A 77 25.45 0.59 -12.24
N LEU A 78 26.22 1.53 -12.80
CA LEU A 78 27.32 2.19 -12.09
C LEU A 78 26.81 2.99 -10.89
N LEU A 79 25.81 3.86 -11.11
CA LEU A 79 25.21 4.67 -10.05
C LEU A 79 24.61 3.80 -8.93
N HIS A 80 23.97 2.69 -9.28
CA HIS A 80 23.44 1.74 -8.32
C HIS A 80 24.55 1.11 -7.47
N ALA A 81 25.64 0.65 -8.10
CA ALA A 81 26.78 0.06 -7.41
C ALA A 81 27.43 1.07 -6.46
N LEU A 82 27.67 2.30 -6.91
CA LEU A 82 28.23 3.37 -6.09
C LEU A 82 27.31 3.71 -4.92
N ALA A 83 26.00 3.80 -5.14
CA ALA A 83 25.04 4.09 -4.09
C ALA A 83 24.96 2.98 -3.02
N ARG A 84 25.19 1.71 -3.39
CA ARG A 84 25.25 0.60 -2.41
C ARG A 84 26.49 0.65 -1.52
N LEU A 85 27.58 1.25 -1.99
CA LEU A 85 28.81 1.42 -1.19
C LEU A 85 28.72 2.58 -0.18
N LEU A 86 27.81 3.53 -0.41
CA LEU A 86 27.58 4.62 0.52
C LEU A 86 26.90 4.10 1.81
N PRO A 87 27.29 4.60 2.99
CA PRO A 87 26.61 4.32 4.25
C PRO A 87 25.12 4.68 4.22
N ASP A 88 24.33 4.00 5.04
CA ASP A 88 22.95 4.39 5.27
C ASP A 88 22.88 5.79 5.90
N GLY A 89 21.93 6.61 5.45
CA GLY A 89 21.76 8.00 5.90
C GLY A 89 22.43 9.08 5.03
N VAL A 90 23.29 8.70 4.07
CA VAL A 90 23.84 9.66 3.10
C VAL A 90 22.73 10.26 2.26
N TYR A 91 22.70 11.60 2.17
CA TYR A 91 21.72 12.35 1.40
C TYR A 91 21.73 11.92 -0.08
N GLY A 92 20.56 11.71 -0.68
CA GLY A 92 20.42 11.32 -2.08
C GLY A 92 20.70 9.83 -2.39
N ARG A 93 21.32 9.07 -1.49
CA ARG A 93 21.59 7.63 -1.68
C ARG A 93 20.31 6.85 -2.03
N ASN A 94 19.28 7.01 -1.21
CA ASN A 94 18.01 6.32 -1.39
C ASN A 94 17.29 6.74 -2.68
N TYR A 95 17.44 8.01 -3.08
CA TYR A 95 16.90 8.52 -4.33
C TYR A 95 17.55 7.84 -5.55
N VAL A 96 18.88 7.70 -5.53
CA VAL A 96 19.64 6.99 -6.59
C VAL A 96 19.30 5.50 -6.61
N LEU A 97 19.28 4.83 -5.45
CA LEU A 97 18.93 3.41 -5.37
C LEU A 97 17.52 3.16 -5.91
N ARG A 98 16.54 4.01 -5.56
CA ARG A 98 15.17 3.90 -6.08
C ARG A 98 15.11 4.16 -7.59
N GLY A 99 15.73 5.22 -8.09
CA GLY A 99 15.70 5.57 -9.52
C GLY A 99 16.44 4.58 -10.42
N THR A 100 17.40 3.84 -9.87
CA THR A 100 18.15 2.79 -10.60
C THR A 100 17.54 1.40 -10.47
N THR A 101 16.57 1.21 -9.56
CA THR A 101 15.88 -0.06 -9.37
C THR A 101 14.58 -0.09 -10.21
N PRO A 102 14.33 -1.15 -10.99
CA PRO A 102 13.08 -1.27 -11.74
C PRO A 102 11.84 -1.16 -10.85
N LEU A 103 10.77 -0.53 -11.35
CA LEU A 103 9.52 -0.30 -10.61
C LEU A 103 9.01 -1.57 -9.91
N GLU A 104 8.96 -2.69 -10.65
CA GLU A 104 8.49 -3.99 -10.17
C GLU A 104 9.32 -4.62 -9.04
N GLN A 105 10.57 -4.17 -8.86
CA GLN A 105 11.46 -4.64 -7.80
C GLN A 105 11.47 -3.71 -6.58
N ARG A 106 10.96 -2.47 -6.73
CA ARG A 106 10.91 -1.48 -5.64
C ARG A 106 9.52 -1.22 -5.10
N PHE A 107 8.47 -1.51 -5.86
CA PHE A 107 7.08 -1.27 -5.48
C PHE A 107 6.29 -2.58 -5.39
N LEU A 108 5.77 -2.89 -4.20
CA LEU A 108 4.84 -3.99 -3.94
C LEU A 108 3.60 -3.48 -3.21
N GLY A 109 3.21 -2.25 -3.52
CA GLY A 109 2.27 -1.46 -2.74
C GLY A 109 2.90 -0.77 -1.54
N ASN A 110 2.04 -0.14 -0.72
CA ASN A 110 2.46 0.67 0.43
C ASN A 110 2.91 -0.13 1.67
N ALA A 111 2.89 -1.47 1.62
CA ALA A 111 3.05 -2.34 2.79
C ALA A 111 4.41 -3.06 2.93
N LYS A 112 5.52 -2.51 2.38
CA LYS A 112 6.86 -3.11 2.56
C LYS A 112 7.46 -2.77 3.92
N ILE A 113 7.07 -3.50 4.97
CA ILE A 113 7.53 -3.32 6.35
C ILE A 113 8.89 -4.00 6.59
N PHE A 114 9.06 -5.23 6.07
CA PHE A 114 10.28 -6.03 6.23
C PHE A 114 10.97 -6.28 4.89
N THR A 115 12.30 -6.27 4.89
CA THR A 115 13.09 -6.74 3.74
C THR A 115 13.07 -8.26 3.68
N GLU A 116 13.40 -8.83 2.52
CA GLU A 116 13.50 -10.29 2.36
C GLU A 116 14.60 -10.89 3.25
N ASP A 117 15.68 -10.16 3.49
CA ASP A 117 16.75 -10.58 4.41
C ASP A 117 16.25 -10.65 5.86
N MET A 118 15.50 -9.65 6.32
CA MET A 118 14.87 -9.66 7.64
C MET A 118 13.85 -10.80 7.78
N LYS A 119 13.07 -11.07 6.72
CA LYS A 119 12.15 -12.21 6.71
C LYS A 119 12.90 -13.53 6.74
N ALA A 120 14.02 -13.64 6.03
CA ALA A 120 14.82 -14.86 6.01
C ALA A 120 15.36 -15.19 7.40
N GLU A 121 15.76 -14.21 8.20
CA GLU A 121 16.17 -14.43 9.60
C GLU A 121 15.02 -14.99 10.45
N ILE A 122 13.80 -14.45 10.29
CA ILE A 122 12.62 -14.89 11.05
C ILE A 122 12.12 -16.26 10.58
N VAL A 123 12.05 -16.48 9.27
CA VAL A 123 11.47 -17.69 8.65
C VAL A 123 12.44 -18.87 8.72
N ARG A 124 13.76 -18.65 8.70
CA ARG A 124 14.74 -19.75 8.87
C ARG A 124 14.67 -20.40 10.24
N ALA A 125 14.13 -19.72 11.26
CA ALA A 125 13.89 -20.31 12.56
C ALA A 125 12.77 -21.37 12.56
N ASP A 126 12.00 -21.48 11.47
CA ASP A 126 10.86 -22.38 11.36
C ASP A 126 10.81 -23.07 9.97
N ARG A 127 11.11 -24.38 9.96
CA ARG A 127 11.11 -25.20 8.73
C ARG A 127 9.74 -25.31 8.06
N GLU A 128 8.65 -25.26 8.84
CA GLU A 128 7.30 -25.32 8.29
C GLU A 128 6.95 -24.02 7.57
N LEU A 129 7.22 -22.87 8.20
CA LEU A 129 7.04 -21.56 7.57
C LEU A 129 7.89 -21.43 6.31
N LEU A 130 9.13 -21.91 6.33
CA LEU A 130 10.01 -21.89 5.17
C LEU A 130 9.42 -22.67 3.98
N SER A 131 8.80 -23.83 4.24
CA SER A 131 8.19 -24.67 3.19
C SER A 131 6.96 -24.03 2.53
N ARG A 132 6.26 -23.14 3.23
CA ARG A 132 5.05 -22.45 2.74
C ARG A 132 5.32 -21.03 2.26
N TYR A 133 6.52 -20.52 2.49
CA TYR A 133 6.88 -19.16 2.14
C TYR A 133 6.81 -18.96 0.63
N ARG A 134 6.06 -17.93 0.21
CA ARG A 134 6.06 -17.45 -1.17
C ARG A 134 6.62 -16.04 -1.18
N ASN A 135 7.58 -15.80 -2.08
CA ASN A 135 8.14 -14.47 -2.24
C ASN A 135 7.03 -13.52 -2.76
N PRO A 136 6.77 -12.39 -2.09
CA PRO A 136 5.76 -11.42 -2.54
C PRO A 136 6.01 -10.88 -3.96
N PHE A 137 7.28 -10.81 -4.38
CA PHE A 137 7.63 -10.40 -5.74
C PHE A 137 7.16 -11.41 -6.79
N ASP A 138 7.16 -12.71 -6.49
CA ASP A 138 6.67 -13.74 -7.41
C ASP A 138 5.15 -13.64 -7.59
N ILE A 139 4.44 -13.34 -6.49
CA ILE A 139 2.99 -13.09 -6.52
C ILE A 139 2.70 -11.83 -7.35
N ALA A 140 3.38 -10.73 -7.04
CA ALA A 140 3.18 -9.46 -7.73
C ALA A 140 3.59 -9.49 -9.20
N LYS A 141 4.56 -10.35 -9.58
CA LYS A 141 5.01 -10.50 -10.97
C LYS A 141 3.85 -10.79 -11.92
N THR A 142 2.90 -11.63 -11.50
CA THR A 142 1.72 -11.98 -12.32
C THR A 142 0.87 -10.74 -12.64
N PHE A 143 0.73 -9.82 -11.69
CA PHE A 143 -0.03 -8.57 -11.87
C PHE A 143 0.79 -7.51 -12.62
N TYR A 144 2.10 -7.47 -12.42
CA TYR A 144 2.99 -6.64 -13.21
C TYR A 144 3.03 -7.04 -14.68
N ASP A 145 3.03 -8.34 -14.98
CA ASP A 145 2.99 -8.86 -16.34
C ASP A 145 1.71 -8.43 -17.08
N LYS A 146 0.56 -8.42 -16.38
CA LYS A 146 -0.72 -7.95 -16.93
C LYS A 146 -0.77 -6.44 -17.16
N SER A 147 0.02 -5.65 -16.45
CA SER A 147 -0.02 -4.18 -16.49
C SER A 147 1.12 -3.54 -17.30
N LYS A 148 1.95 -4.32 -18.02
CA LYS A 148 3.09 -3.80 -18.81
C LYS A 148 2.73 -2.71 -19.82
N HIS A 149 1.52 -2.74 -20.34
CA HIS A 149 1.00 -1.79 -21.34
C HIS A 149 0.57 -0.45 -20.74
N LEU A 150 0.49 -0.34 -19.41
CA LEU A 150 0.06 0.86 -18.69
C LEU A 150 1.26 1.77 -18.37
N ASP A 151 0.97 3.06 -18.19
CA ASP A 151 1.97 4.01 -17.68
C ASP A 151 2.39 3.66 -16.24
N PRO A 152 3.58 4.12 -15.77
CA PRO A 152 4.11 3.74 -14.46
C PRO A 152 3.16 3.99 -13.28
N VAL A 153 2.40 5.09 -13.30
CA VAL A 153 1.46 5.42 -12.22
C VAL A 153 0.28 4.44 -12.22
N SER A 154 -0.30 4.22 -13.40
CA SER A 154 -1.39 3.24 -13.57
C SER A 154 -0.96 1.82 -13.24
N ARG A 155 0.31 1.45 -13.49
CA ARG A 155 0.88 0.17 -13.05
C ARG A 155 0.89 0.05 -11.54
N MET A 156 1.34 1.08 -10.82
CA MET A 156 1.34 1.08 -9.35
C MET A 156 -0.08 0.94 -8.80
N GLN A 157 -1.03 1.70 -9.34
CA GLN A 157 -2.44 1.62 -8.93
C GLN A 157 -3.05 0.25 -9.24
N TYR A 158 -2.68 -0.38 -10.36
CA TYR A 158 -3.12 -1.74 -10.69
C TYR A 158 -2.63 -2.75 -9.64
N ILE A 159 -1.38 -2.64 -9.20
CA ILE A 159 -0.83 -3.47 -8.13
C ILE A 159 -1.57 -3.24 -6.81
N ASP A 160 -1.76 -1.98 -6.42
CA ASP A 160 -2.49 -1.65 -5.18
C ASP A 160 -3.93 -2.18 -5.23
N MET A 161 -4.62 -2.01 -6.35
CA MET A 161 -6.00 -2.49 -6.49
C MET A 161 -6.14 -4.00 -6.40
N ASN A 162 -5.14 -4.76 -6.83
CA ASN A 162 -5.22 -6.22 -6.88
C ASN A 162 -4.59 -6.91 -5.67
N LEU A 163 -3.64 -6.28 -5.00
CA LEU A 163 -2.90 -6.89 -3.89
C LEU A 163 -3.17 -6.17 -2.57
N TRP A 164 -3.02 -4.85 -2.53
CA TRP A 164 -3.05 -4.10 -1.27
C TRP A 164 -4.49 -3.82 -0.80
N MET A 165 -5.37 -3.44 -1.72
CA MET A 165 -6.79 -3.21 -1.44
C MET A 165 -7.48 -4.42 -0.82
N PRO A 166 -7.47 -5.62 -1.45
CA PRO A 166 -8.11 -6.79 -0.86
C PRO A 166 -7.31 -7.36 0.33
N GLY A 167 -5.97 -7.25 0.31
CA GLY A 167 -5.10 -7.88 1.31
C GLY A 167 -4.91 -7.08 2.60
N ASP A 168 -5.30 -5.81 2.63
CA ASP A 168 -5.08 -4.93 3.78
C ASP A 168 -6.28 -4.01 4.00
N ILE A 169 -6.53 -3.07 3.07
CA ILE A 169 -7.50 -1.98 3.26
C ILE A 169 -8.92 -2.49 3.49
N LEU A 170 -9.48 -3.25 2.54
CA LEU A 170 -10.87 -3.71 2.59
C LEU A 170 -11.07 -4.77 3.66
N MET A 171 -10.10 -5.67 3.80
CA MET A 171 -10.15 -6.71 4.83
C MET A 171 -10.18 -6.11 6.24
N LYS A 172 -9.30 -5.15 6.52
CA LYS A 172 -9.29 -4.42 7.79
C LYS A 172 -10.60 -3.66 7.98
N ALA A 173 -11.07 -2.96 6.96
CA ALA A 173 -12.28 -2.16 7.05
C ALA A 173 -13.48 -3.03 7.42
N ASP A 174 -13.70 -4.10 6.66
CA ASP A 174 -14.78 -5.06 6.87
C ASP A 174 -14.70 -5.73 8.26
N LYS A 175 -13.53 -6.30 8.63
CA LYS A 175 -13.38 -7.00 9.91
C LYS A 175 -13.62 -6.07 11.11
N MET A 176 -13.14 -4.83 11.05
CA MET A 176 -13.31 -3.88 12.15
C MET A 176 -14.75 -3.36 12.27
N THR A 177 -15.46 -3.13 11.17
CA THR A 177 -16.87 -2.70 11.23
C THR A 177 -17.79 -3.87 11.59
N MET A 178 -17.54 -5.07 11.06
CA MET A 178 -18.32 -6.25 11.37
C MET A 178 -18.14 -6.74 12.81
N ALA A 179 -17.04 -6.40 13.48
CA ALA A 179 -16.89 -6.59 14.93
C ALA A 179 -17.99 -5.90 15.75
N HIS A 180 -18.64 -4.88 15.17
CA HIS A 180 -19.76 -4.15 15.74
C HIS A 180 -21.03 -4.25 14.89
N SER A 181 -21.12 -5.24 14.00
CA SER A 181 -22.31 -5.46 13.14
C SER A 181 -22.70 -4.23 12.32
N ILE A 182 -21.71 -3.54 11.75
CA ILE A 182 -21.90 -2.45 10.78
C ILE A 182 -21.47 -2.92 9.40
N GLU A 183 -22.38 -2.76 8.44
CA GLU A 183 -22.08 -2.91 7.01
C GLU A 183 -21.36 -1.65 6.49
N LEU A 184 -20.13 -1.80 6.01
CA LEU A 184 -19.36 -0.73 5.38
C LEU A 184 -19.44 -0.88 3.87
N ARG A 185 -19.94 0.15 3.18
CA ARG A 185 -19.96 0.21 1.71
C ARG A 185 -18.89 1.16 1.20
N VAL A 186 -18.33 0.85 0.04
CA VAL A 186 -17.20 1.58 -0.58
C VAL A 186 -17.61 2.13 -1.95
N PRO A 187 -18.35 3.25 -2.03
CA PRO A 187 -18.89 3.76 -3.30
C PRO A 187 -17.83 4.03 -4.36
N PHE A 188 -16.59 4.34 -3.96
CA PHE A 188 -15.51 4.54 -4.94
C PHE A 188 -15.12 3.27 -5.67
N LEU A 189 -15.35 2.09 -5.11
CA LEU A 189 -15.09 0.82 -5.78
C LEU A 189 -16.31 0.29 -6.54
N ASP A 190 -17.35 1.10 -6.70
CA ASP A 190 -18.43 0.80 -7.62
C ASP A 190 -17.89 0.66 -9.05
N VAL A 191 -18.49 -0.26 -9.81
CA VAL A 191 -18.04 -0.59 -11.17
C VAL A 191 -18.15 0.62 -12.10
N GLU A 192 -19.19 1.43 -11.97
CA GLU A 192 -19.39 2.63 -12.79
C GLU A 192 -18.35 3.70 -12.46
N VAL A 193 -18.04 3.88 -11.17
CA VAL A 193 -16.98 4.81 -10.72
C VAL A 193 -15.63 4.35 -11.23
N TYR A 194 -15.33 3.06 -11.14
CA TYR A 194 -14.11 2.47 -11.68
C TYR A 194 -14.00 2.67 -13.20
N GLU A 195 -15.08 2.43 -13.94
CA GLU A 195 -15.12 2.56 -15.41
C GLU A 195 -14.82 3.99 -15.87
N VAL A 196 -15.28 4.99 -15.13
CA VAL A 196 -14.93 6.40 -15.38
C VAL A 196 -13.49 6.66 -14.96
N ALA A 197 -13.10 6.30 -13.73
CA ALA A 197 -11.79 6.60 -13.18
C ALA A 197 -10.64 6.01 -14.01
N ARG A 198 -10.78 4.77 -14.51
CA ARG A 198 -9.75 4.09 -15.31
C ARG A 198 -9.47 4.77 -16.65
N ARG A 199 -10.41 5.56 -17.17
CA ARG A 199 -10.25 6.29 -18.43
C ARG A 199 -9.47 7.59 -18.26
N ILE A 200 -9.28 8.05 -17.02
CA ILE A 200 -8.59 9.31 -16.72
C ILE A 200 -7.07 9.10 -16.82
N PRO A 201 -6.37 9.79 -17.76
CA PRO A 201 -4.92 9.71 -17.84
C PRO A 201 -4.23 10.09 -16.53
N ALA A 202 -3.12 9.40 -16.19
CA ALA A 202 -2.36 9.64 -14.96
C ALA A 202 -1.97 11.12 -14.75
N LYS A 203 -1.65 11.84 -15.84
CA LYS A 203 -1.31 13.28 -15.82
C LYS A 203 -2.41 14.21 -15.27
N TYR A 204 -3.67 13.76 -15.22
CA TYR A 204 -4.77 14.53 -14.63
C TYR A 204 -5.11 14.06 -13.21
N ARG A 205 -4.74 12.83 -12.85
CA ARG A 205 -4.86 12.31 -11.49
C ARG A 205 -3.78 12.90 -10.58
N ILE A 206 -2.57 13.08 -11.11
CA ILE A 206 -1.42 13.66 -10.43
C ILE A 206 -0.87 14.79 -11.28
N ALA A 207 -1.14 16.02 -10.86
CA ALA A 207 -0.78 17.24 -11.58
C ALA A 207 -0.33 18.32 -10.59
N GLU A 208 0.58 19.19 -11.03
CA GLU A 208 0.99 20.39 -10.27
C GLU A 208 1.47 20.06 -8.83
N GLY A 209 2.18 18.93 -8.68
CA GLY A 209 2.65 18.46 -7.37
C GLY A 209 1.53 18.00 -6.41
N THR A 210 0.30 17.89 -6.91
CA THR A 210 -0.91 17.58 -6.12
C THR A 210 -1.48 16.21 -6.51
N THR A 211 -1.85 15.43 -5.50
CA THR A 211 -2.51 14.12 -5.65
C THR A 211 -4.04 14.27 -5.66
N LYS A 212 -4.75 13.32 -6.27
CA LYS A 212 -6.21 13.43 -6.50
C LYS A 212 -6.62 14.70 -7.24
N TYR A 213 -5.79 15.20 -8.16
CA TYR A 213 -5.98 16.54 -8.72
C TYR A 213 -7.36 16.70 -9.38
N VAL A 214 -7.68 15.83 -10.35
CA VAL A 214 -9.00 15.83 -11.01
C VAL A 214 -10.15 15.65 -10.02
N PHE A 215 -9.98 14.81 -9.01
CA PHE A 215 -11.02 14.51 -8.04
C PHE A 215 -11.30 15.68 -7.08
N ARG A 216 -10.29 16.53 -6.80
CA ARG A 216 -10.46 17.77 -6.04
C ARG A 216 -11.09 18.91 -6.86
N LYS A 217 -11.09 18.79 -8.18
CA LYS A 217 -11.59 19.80 -9.12
C LYS A 217 -13.02 19.54 -9.59
N ALA A 218 -13.45 18.28 -9.55
CA ALA A 218 -14.83 17.86 -9.76
C ALA A 218 -15.73 18.33 -8.62
#